data_AF-A0AAE3TEB9-F1
#
_entry.id   AF-A0AAE3TEB9-F1
#
_cell.length_a   1.000
_cell.length_b   1.000
_cell.length_c   1.000
_cell.angle_alpha   90.00
_cell.angle_beta   90.00
_cell.angle_gamma   90.00
#
_symmetry.space_group_name_H-M   'P 1'
#
loop_
_entity.id
_entity.type
_entity.pdbx_description
1 polymer ?
#
loop_
_entity_poly.entity_id
_entity_poly.type
_entity_poly.pdbx_seq_one_letter_code
_entity_poly.pdbx_strand_id
1 'polypeptide(L)'
;MLQVMKLSLDLFFESIEKEKIAELFKNTLPWEPLKVLKTYLSDIVHELPKKIPINIPIPENLFLTTEGEVIPLKELENYEEEYYFKGEKLEGSILKAGVVLTGKKIFFEKNVVVEPFSLISSPAYFSKGTQIRHGAYIRESVYTGEEAVIGHTTEVKNSIFLKFAKASHFAYVGDSILGSDVNLGAGTKLANLKFNRKNITIVINNETINTGLKKLGAILGDKCQTGCNSVLQPGTLLGKKSYVYPGKTCGSGFFPPGTKVR
;
A
#
# COMPACT_ATOMS: atom_id res chain seq x y z
N MET A 1 19.08 1.20 -26.27
CA MET A 1 19.60 0.05 -25.50
C MET A 1 20.60 0.44 -24.39
N LEU A 2 21.08 1.70 -24.31
CA LEU A 2 21.95 2.19 -23.20
C LEU A 2 21.23 2.93 -22.05
N GLN A 3 19.90 3.12 -22.13
CA GLN A 3 19.15 4.02 -21.25
C GLN A 3 18.65 3.41 -19.92
N VAL A 4 18.85 2.10 -19.71
CA VAL A 4 18.23 1.34 -18.61
C VAL A 4 19.25 0.79 -17.60
N MET A 5 20.56 0.90 -17.86
CA MET A 5 21.60 0.27 -17.03
C MET A 5 21.84 0.91 -15.64
N LYS A 6 21.11 1.97 -15.23
CA LYS A 6 21.45 2.74 -14.01
C LYS A 6 20.40 2.70 -12.88
N LEU A 7 19.14 2.37 -13.16
CA LEU A 7 18.10 2.18 -12.13
C LEU A 7 17.72 0.71 -12.06
N SER A 8 18.60 -0.12 -11.50
CA SER A 8 18.22 -1.49 -11.16
C SER A 8 17.22 -1.48 -10.01
N LEU A 9 16.29 -2.43 -10.01
CA LEU A 9 15.39 -2.66 -8.89
C LEU A 9 16.15 -3.04 -7.61
N ASP A 10 17.36 -3.62 -7.71
CA ASP A 10 18.19 -4.00 -6.56
C ASP A 10 18.64 -2.79 -5.70
N LEU A 11 18.59 -1.58 -6.28
CA LEU A 11 18.81 -0.33 -5.55
C LEU A 11 17.67 -0.02 -4.58
N PHE A 12 16.50 -0.61 -4.78
CA PHE A 12 15.29 -0.39 -4.01
C PHE A 12 14.87 -1.62 -3.23
N PHE A 13 14.81 -2.79 -3.85
CA PHE A 13 14.13 -3.97 -3.29
C PHE A 13 15.08 -5.17 -3.23
N GLU A 14 15.21 -5.81 -2.07
CA GLU A 14 16.11 -6.95 -1.81
C GLU A 14 15.43 -8.32 -1.98
N SER A 15 14.10 -8.39 -1.91
CA SER A 15 13.35 -9.66 -1.97
C SER A 15 12.02 -9.54 -2.70
N ILE A 16 11.98 -8.74 -3.77
CA ILE A 16 10.75 -8.50 -4.55
C ILE A 16 10.19 -9.78 -5.19
N GLU A 17 11.04 -10.76 -5.46
CA GLU A 17 10.68 -12.06 -6.01
C GLU A 17 9.81 -12.92 -5.08
N LYS A 18 9.77 -12.58 -3.79
CA LYS A 18 8.93 -13.26 -2.79
C LYS A 18 7.54 -12.65 -2.66
N GLU A 19 7.32 -11.47 -3.24
CA GLU A 19 6.02 -10.81 -3.23
C GLU A 19 5.08 -11.46 -4.24
N LYS A 20 3.79 -11.51 -3.93
CA LYS A 20 2.79 -12.11 -4.83
C LYS A 20 2.68 -11.38 -6.18
N ILE A 21 3.08 -10.12 -6.19
CA ILE A 21 3.07 -9.23 -7.36
C ILE A 21 4.43 -9.13 -8.05
N ALA A 22 5.38 -10.02 -7.73
CA ALA A 22 6.75 -9.99 -8.27
C ALA A 22 6.82 -9.85 -9.80
N GLU A 23 5.84 -10.42 -10.51
CA GLU A 23 5.76 -10.32 -11.97
C GLU A 23 5.64 -8.90 -12.51
N LEU A 24 5.01 -7.98 -11.77
CA LEU A 24 4.88 -6.57 -12.17
C LEU A 24 6.24 -5.85 -12.21
N PHE A 25 7.22 -6.38 -11.48
CA PHE A 25 8.56 -5.81 -11.35
C PHE A 25 9.58 -6.46 -12.31
N LYS A 26 9.23 -7.50 -13.06
CA LYS A 26 10.21 -8.18 -13.92
C LYS A 26 10.62 -7.32 -15.10
N ASN A 27 11.93 -7.01 -15.20
CA ASN A 27 12.55 -6.27 -16.30
C ASN A 27 11.96 -4.86 -16.52
N THR A 28 11.52 -4.20 -15.46
CA THR A 28 10.89 -2.87 -15.53
C THR A 28 11.63 -1.82 -14.71
N LEU A 29 11.29 -0.55 -14.93
CA LEU A 29 11.72 0.55 -14.06
C LEU A 29 10.87 0.55 -12.76
N PRO A 30 11.38 1.13 -11.65
CA PRO A 30 10.74 1.01 -10.34
C PRO A 30 9.27 1.49 -10.26
N TRP A 31 8.84 2.40 -11.14
CA TRP A 31 7.47 2.94 -11.14
C TRP A 31 6.52 2.27 -12.13
N GLU A 32 7.01 1.39 -13.01
CA GLU A 32 6.16 0.73 -14.03
C GLU A 32 5.01 -0.09 -13.43
N PRO A 33 5.17 -0.80 -12.29
CA PRO A 33 4.05 -1.51 -11.66
C PRO A 33 2.82 -0.63 -11.43
N LEU A 34 3.01 0.66 -11.11
CA LEU A 34 1.92 1.60 -10.83
C LEU A 34 1.07 1.93 -12.06
N LYS A 35 1.57 1.68 -13.27
CA LYS A 35 0.81 1.91 -14.52
C LYS A 35 -0.25 0.85 -14.76
N VAL A 36 0.03 -0.37 -14.31
CA VAL A 36 -0.80 -1.56 -14.61
C VAL A 36 -1.52 -2.10 -13.38
N LEU A 37 -1.19 -1.60 -12.17
CA LEU A 37 -1.72 -2.07 -10.89
C LEU A 37 -3.25 -2.16 -10.88
N LYS A 38 -3.95 -1.15 -11.38
CA LYS A 38 -5.43 -1.16 -11.42
C LYS A 38 -5.97 -2.35 -12.21
N THR A 39 -5.47 -2.56 -13.42
CA THR A 39 -5.90 -3.65 -14.31
C THR A 39 -5.52 -4.99 -13.68
N TYR A 40 -4.28 -5.11 -13.23
CA TYR A 40 -3.77 -6.30 -12.55
C TYR A 40 -4.66 -6.74 -11.39
N LEU A 41 -4.93 -5.82 -10.44
CA LEU A 41 -5.79 -6.11 -9.29
C LEU A 41 -7.23 -6.41 -9.72
N SER A 42 -7.73 -5.75 -10.77
CA SER A 42 -9.05 -6.05 -11.29
C SER A 42 -9.14 -7.46 -11.85
N ASP A 43 -8.06 -8.01 -12.39
CA ASP A 43 -8.04 -9.34 -12.99
C ASP A 43 -7.90 -10.45 -11.93
N ILE A 44 -7.05 -10.23 -10.91
CA ILE A 44 -6.79 -11.25 -9.88
C ILE A 44 -7.77 -11.24 -8.70
N VAL A 45 -8.44 -10.12 -8.43
CA VAL A 45 -9.35 -10.00 -7.29
C VAL A 45 -10.76 -10.44 -7.67
N HIS A 46 -11.23 -11.50 -7.01
CA HIS A 46 -12.61 -11.97 -7.08
C HIS A 46 -13.58 -11.02 -6.35
N GLU A 47 -14.87 -11.10 -6.69
CA GLU A 47 -15.88 -10.31 -6.00
C GLU A 47 -16.07 -10.76 -4.54
N LEU A 48 -16.29 -9.80 -3.65
CA LEU A 48 -16.71 -10.04 -2.28
C LEU A 48 -18.00 -10.90 -2.22
N PRO A 49 -18.17 -11.72 -1.18
CA PRO A 49 -19.42 -12.45 -0.94
C PRO A 49 -20.63 -11.52 -0.91
N LYS A 50 -21.75 -11.96 -1.51
CA LYS A 50 -22.98 -11.15 -1.65
C LYS A 50 -23.57 -10.66 -0.32
N LYS A 51 -23.25 -11.32 0.80
CA LYS A 51 -23.71 -10.96 2.15
C LYS A 51 -23.01 -9.71 2.72
N ILE A 52 -21.89 -9.29 2.14
CA ILE A 52 -21.18 -8.09 2.58
C ILE A 52 -21.88 -6.83 2.02
N PRO A 53 -22.30 -5.88 2.89
CA PRO A 53 -22.85 -4.61 2.45
C PRO A 53 -21.85 -3.78 1.65
N ILE A 54 -22.30 -3.17 0.55
CA ILE A 54 -21.50 -2.29 -0.31
C ILE A 54 -22.15 -0.89 -0.34
N ASN A 55 -21.32 0.15 -0.34
CA ASN A 55 -21.70 1.58 -0.33
C ASN A 55 -22.47 2.05 0.91
N ILE A 56 -22.60 1.20 1.93
CA ILE A 56 -23.17 1.54 3.22
C ILE A 56 -22.24 1.05 4.34
N PRO A 57 -22.29 1.63 5.54
CA PRO A 57 -21.53 1.13 6.68
C PRO A 57 -21.94 -0.30 7.04
N ILE A 58 -20.95 -1.16 7.29
CA ILE A 58 -21.19 -2.50 7.81
C ILE A 58 -21.81 -2.37 9.21
N PRO A 59 -22.97 -3.02 9.49
CA PRO A 59 -23.75 -2.76 10.70
C PRO A 59 -23.20 -3.42 11.97
N GLU A 60 -22.42 -4.50 11.84
CA GLU A 60 -21.83 -5.23 12.96
C GLU A 60 -20.44 -5.76 12.60
N ASN A 61 -19.70 -6.29 13.59
CA ASN A 61 -18.40 -6.90 13.31
C ASN A 61 -18.59 -8.20 12.53
N LEU A 62 -17.90 -8.34 11.40
CA LEU A 62 -17.94 -9.52 10.55
C LEU A 62 -16.59 -10.23 10.55
N PHE A 63 -16.64 -11.55 10.50
CA PHE A 63 -15.52 -12.42 10.17
C PHE A 63 -15.75 -12.97 8.76
N LEU A 64 -14.79 -12.77 7.87
CA LEU A 64 -14.80 -13.26 6.49
C LEU A 64 -13.78 -14.39 6.38
N THR A 65 -14.24 -15.63 6.21
CA THR A 65 -13.36 -16.80 6.15
C THR A 65 -12.56 -16.85 4.85
N THR A 66 -11.49 -17.63 4.81
CA THR A 66 -10.69 -17.89 3.60
C THR A 66 -11.49 -18.56 2.48
N GLU A 67 -12.58 -19.25 2.82
CA GLU A 67 -13.50 -19.92 1.90
C GLU A 67 -14.61 -18.99 1.39
N GLY A 68 -14.67 -17.75 1.89
CA GLY A 68 -15.65 -16.74 1.47
C GLY A 68 -16.96 -16.74 2.26
N GLU A 69 -17.00 -17.38 3.42
CA GLU A 69 -18.16 -17.29 4.31
C GLU A 69 -18.13 -16.01 5.15
N VAL A 70 -19.31 -15.46 5.46
CA VAL A 70 -19.46 -14.24 6.25
C VAL A 70 -20.24 -14.54 7.52
N ILE A 71 -19.54 -14.50 8.66
CA ILE A 71 -20.06 -14.87 9.97
C ILE A 71 -20.02 -13.62 10.87
N PRO A 72 -21.12 -13.26 11.54
CA PRO A 72 -21.06 -12.24 12.59
C PRO A 72 -20.03 -12.63 13.66
N LEU A 73 -19.11 -11.71 13.98
CA LEU A 73 -17.99 -12.00 14.90
C LEU A 73 -18.47 -12.45 16.28
N LYS A 74 -19.66 -12.02 16.71
CA LYS A 74 -20.30 -12.40 17.98
C LYS A 74 -20.71 -13.88 18.05
N GLU A 75 -20.77 -14.57 16.92
CA GLU A 75 -21.10 -15.99 16.83
C GLU A 75 -19.85 -16.89 16.93
N LEU A 76 -18.66 -16.29 16.98
CA LEU A 76 -17.39 -17.00 17.09
C LEU A 76 -16.89 -17.03 18.53
N GLU A 77 -16.33 -18.17 18.92
CA GLU A 77 -15.54 -18.28 20.13
C GLU A 77 -14.12 -17.76 19.85
N ASN A 78 -13.52 -17.04 20.81
CA ASN A 78 -12.16 -16.51 20.67
C ASN A 78 -11.27 -16.97 21.81
N TYR A 79 -10.13 -17.56 21.46
CA TYR A 79 -9.08 -17.96 22.40
C TYR A 79 -7.75 -17.47 21.86
N GLU A 80 -7.09 -16.53 22.55
CA GLU A 80 -5.75 -16.01 22.16
C GLU A 80 -5.65 -15.56 20.69
N GLU A 81 -6.62 -14.78 20.20
CA GLU A 81 -6.71 -14.31 18.80
C GLU A 81 -7.01 -15.39 17.75
N GLU A 82 -7.29 -16.63 18.18
CA GLU A 82 -7.80 -17.69 17.33
C GLU A 82 -9.33 -17.73 17.40
N TYR A 83 -9.99 -17.93 16.25
CA TYR A 83 -11.45 -17.91 16.13
C TYR A 83 -11.99 -19.28 15.81
N TYR A 84 -13.07 -19.67 16.49
CA TYR A 84 -13.70 -20.98 16.33
C TYR A 84 -15.20 -20.84 16.07
N PHE A 85 -15.73 -21.71 15.21
CA PHE A 85 -17.17 -21.85 14.99
C PHE A 85 -17.56 -23.31 15.19
N LYS A 86 -18.44 -23.60 16.16
CA LYS A 86 -18.89 -24.96 16.50
C LYS A 86 -17.73 -25.95 16.75
N GLY A 87 -16.65 -25.48 17.36
CA GLY A 87 -15.46 -26.27 17.69
C GLY A 87 -14.40 -26.37 16.58
N GLU A 88 -14.66 -25.84 15.38
CA GLU A 88 -13.68 -25.81 14.29
C GLU A 88 -12.96 -24.47 14.24
N LYS A 89 -11.62 -24.51 14.11
CA LYS A 89 -10.80 -23.31 13.94
C LYS A 89 -11.01 -22.71 12.56
N LEU A 90 -11.27 -21.42 12.50
CA LEU A 90 -11.43 -20.67 11.26
C LEU A 90 -10.22 -19.78 10.99
N GLU A 91 -9.84 -19.67 9.72
CA GLU A 91 -8.93 -18.64 9.23
C GLU A 91 -9.73 -17.61 8.41
N GLY A 92 -9.43 -16.33 8.59
CA GLY A 92 -10.19 -15.28 7.94
C GLY A 92 -9.75 -13.88 8.33
N SER A 93 -10.50 -12.90 7.86
CA SER A 93 -10.29 -11.47 8.13
C SER A 93 -11.44 -10.89 8.94
N ILE A 94 -11.18 -9.80 9.65
CA ILE A 94 -12.15 -9.13 10.49
C ILE A 94 -12.47 -7.76 9.89
N LEU A 95 -13.74 -7.53 9.62
CA LEU A 95 -14.27 -6.22 9.24
C LEU A 95 -15.09 -5.69 10.40
N LYS A 96 -14.64 -4.62 11.05
CA LYS A 96 -15.37 -4.02 12.17
C LYS A 96 -16.59 -3.23 11.67
N ALA A 97 -17.58 -3.07 12.56
CA ALA A 97 -18.74 -2.23 12.30
C ALA A 97 -18.31 -0.81 11.90
N GLY A 98 -19.04 -0.19 10.98
CA GLY A 98 -18.77 1.15 10.47
C GLY A 98 -17.79 1.22 9.29
N VAL A 99 -17.13 0.12 8.92
CA VAL A 99 -16.34 0.04 7.67
C VAL A 99 -17.26 0.26 6.47
N VAL A 100 -16.81 1.03 5.47
CA VAL A 100 -17.53 1.25 4.22
C VAL A 100 -16.70 0.72 3.06
N LEU A 101 -17.27 -0.21 2.29
CA LEU A 101 -16.64 -0.76 1.08
C LEU A 101 -17.34 -0.18 -0.14
N THR A 102 -16.58 0.33 -1.11
CA THR A 102 -17.14 0.85 -2.37
C THR A 102 -16.65 0.02 -3.56
N GLY A 103 -17.58 -0.69 -4.19
CA GLY A 103 -17.29 -1.70 -5.21
C GLY A 103 -16.94 -3.07 -4.62
N LYS A 104 -16.88 -4.10 -5.47
CA LYS A 104 -16.85 -5.50 -5.02
C LYS A 104 -15.49 -6.19 -5.13
N LYS A 105 -14.55 -5.65 -5.91
CA LYS A 105 -13.24 -6.28 -6.10
C LYS A 105 -12.28 -5.88 -4.98
N ILE A 106 -12.53 -6.38 -3.78
CA ILE A 106 -11.66 -6.15 -2.62
C ILE A 106 -11.36 -7.51 -2.02
N PHE A 107 -10.08 -7.83 -1.87
CA PHE A 107 -9.65 -9.09 -1.30
C PHE A 107 -8.92 -8.89 0.02
N PHE A 108 -9.32 -9.67 1.03
CA PHE A 108 -8.70 -9.69 2.34
C PHE A 108 -8.21 -11.11 2.61
N GLU A 109 -6.91 -11.27 2.83
CA GLU A 109 -6.37 -12.54 3.29
C GLU A 109 -6.62 -12.77 4.79
N LYS A 110 -6.22 -13.95 5.27
CA LYS A 110 -6.31 -14.28 6.68
C LYS A 110 -5.55 -13.29 7.56
N ASN A 111 -6.07 -13.07 8.75
CA ASN A 111 -5.56 -12.16 9.78
C ASN A 111 -5.55 -10.69 9.37
N VAL A 112 -6.19 -10.31 8.24
CA VAL A 112 -6.41 -8.89 7.95
C VAL A 112 -7.45 -8.34 8.90
N VAL A 113 -7.18 -7.18 9.49
CA VAL A 113 -8.10 -6.49 10.40
C VAL A 113 -8.39 -5.10 9.87
N VAL A 114 -9.67 -4.81 9.70
CA VAL A 114 -10.16 -3.50 9.27
C VAL A 114 -10.94 -2.86 10.40
N GLU A 115 -10.36 -1.81 10.97
CA GLU A 115 -10.92 -1.04 12.07
C GLU A 115 -12.08 -0.11 11.61
N PRO A 116 -12.93 0.34 12.55
CA PRO A 116 -14.12 1.14 12.25
C PRO A 116 -13.85 2.39 11.41
N PHE A 117 -14.88 2.79 10.65
CA PHE A 117 -14.93 4.01 9.86
C PHE A 117 -13.87 4.12 8.75
N SER A 118 -13.16 3.04 8.46
CA SER A 118 -12.32 2.95 7.27
C SER A 118 -13.18 2.90 6.01
N LEU A 119 -12.80 3.64 4.98
CA LEU A 119 -13.45 3.60 3.66
C LEU A 119 -12.50 2.97 2.66
N ILE A 120 -12.93 1.91 1.97
CA ILE A 120 -12.09 1.14 1.05
C ILE A 120 -12.75 1.04 -0.32
N SER A 121 -12.07 1.52 -1.35
CA SER A 121 -12.53 1.44 -2.73
C SER A 121 -11.83 0.36 -3.53
N SER A 122 -12.62 -0.37 -4.33
CA SER A 122 -12.10 -1.36 -5.28
C SER A 122 -11.34 -0.71 -6.46
N PRO A 123 -10.41 -1.42 -7.11
CA PRO A 123 -9.87 -2.72 -6.71
C PRO A 123 -8.82 -2.58 -5.59
N ALA A 124 -8.81 -3.50 -4.64
CA ALA A 124 -7.80 -3.53 -3.58
C ALA A 124 -7.46 -4.96 -3.13
N TYR A 125 -6.22 -5.18 -2.71
CA TYR A 125 -5.73 -6.48 -2.23
C TYR A 125 -4.94 -6.29 -0.95
N PHE A 126 -5.36 -7.00 0.11
CA PHE A 126 -4.73 -6.95 1.41
C PHE A 126 -4.16 -8.31 1.79
N SER A 127 -2.82 -8.40 1.81
CA SER A 127 -2.14 -9.65 2.16
C SER A 127 -2.26 -9.97 3.63
N LYS A 128 -1.92 -11.21 4.00
CA LYS A 128 -2.02 -11.73 5.36
C LYS A 128 -1.49 -10.75 6.41
N GLY A 129 -2.26 -10.58 7.49
CA GLY A 129 -1.86 -9.77 8.65
C GLY A 129 -1.90 -8.25 8.43
N THR A 130 -2.40 -7.77 7.29
CA THR A 130 -2.52 -6.32 7.06
C THR A 130 -3.44 -5.68 8.10
N GLN A 131 -3.01 -4.55 8.66
CA GLN A 131 -3.83 -3.73 9.55
C GLN A 131 -4.30 -2.48 8.82
N ILE A 132 -5.61 -2.31 8.72
CA ILE A 132 -6.26 -1.09 8.23
C ILE A 132 -6.90 -0.42 9.44
N ARG A 133 -6.28 0.66 9.91
CA ARG A 133 -6.65 1.30 11.16
C ARG A 133 -7.73 2.35 11.00
N HIS A 134 -8.31 2.75 12.12
CA HIS A 134 -9.47 3.62 12.23
C HIS A 134 -9.40 4.83 11.28
N GLY A 135 -10.43 5.00 10.47
CA GLY A 135 -10.58 6.15 9.59
C GLY A 135 -9.61 6.19 8.41
N ALA A 136 -8.89 5.10 8.11
CA ALA A 136 -8.11 5.00 6.89
C ALA A 136 -8.99 5.23 5.65
N TYR A 137 -8.51 6.02 4.71
CA TYR A 137 -9.19 6.27 3.44
C TYR A 137 -8.41 5.61 2.29
N ILE A 138 -8.82 4.41 1.95
CA ILE A 138 -8.22 3.62 0.87
C ILE A 138 -9.05 3.83 -0.39
N ARG A 139 -8.44 4.43 -1.38
CA ARG A 139 -9.03 4.64 -2.70
C ARG A 139 -8.76 3.42 -3.59
N GLU A 140 -9.02 3.56 -4.88
CA GLU A 140 -8.78 2.49 -5.84
C GLU A 140 -7.29 2.13 -5.97
N SER A 141 -7.06 0.88 -6.40
CA SER A 141 -5.76 0.35 -6.83
C SER A 141 -4.72 0.29 -5.72
N VAL A 142 -5.04 -0.35 -4.61
CA VAL A 142 -4.12 -0.50 -3.48
C VAL A 142 -3.76 -1.96 -3.27
N TYR A 143 -2.46 -2.24 -3.22
CA TYR A 143 -1.90 -3.52 -2.84
C TYR A 143 -1.10 -3.37 -1.55
N THR A 144 -1.23 -4.35 -0.66
CA THR A 144 -0.36 -4.49 0.50
C THR A 144 0.22 -5.90 0.55
N GLY A 145 1.53 -5.99 0.83
CA GLY A 145 2.24 -7.20 1.19
C GLY A 145 1.97 -7.57 2.64
N GLU A 146 2.51 -8.71 3.08
CA GLU A 146 2.20 -9.26 4.40
C GLU A 146 2.54 -8.27 5.52
N GLU A 147 1.69 -8.23 6.55
CA GLU A 147 1.91 -7.47 7.79
C GLU A 147 2.11 -5.95 7.57
N ALA A 148 1.60 -5.41 6.45
CA ALA A 148 1.60 -3.99 6.18
C ALA A 148 0.60 -3.24 7.08
N VAL A 149 0.85 -1.95 7.29
CA VAL A 149 -0.03 -1.09 8.11
C VAL A 149 -0.44 0.14 7.33
N ILE A 150 -1.75 0.25 7.07
CA ILE A 150 -2.41 1.49 6.65
C ILE A 150 -3.08 2.08 7.87
N GLY A 151 -2.54 3.20 8.33
CA GLY A 151 -2.78 3.70 9.66
C GLY A 151 -3.96 4.65 9.82
N HIS A 152 -4.08 5.18 11.03
CA HIS A 152 -5.17 6.09 11.40
C HIS A 152 -5.22 7.29 10.47
N THR A 153 -6.38 7.54 9.86
CA THR A 153 -6.63 8.68 8.93
C THR A 153 -5.58 8.82 7.84
N THR A 154 -4.99 7.70 7.41
CA THR A 154 -4.06 7.67 6.29
C THR A 154 -4.83 7.50 4.99
N GLU A 155 -4.59 8.38 4.01
CA GLU A 155 -5.15 8.25 2.67
C GLU A 155 -4.16 7.52 1.75
N VAL A 156 -4.64 6.49 1.06
CA VAL A 156 -3.85 5.71 0.11
C VAL A 156 -4.57 5.62 -1.24
N LYS A 157 -3.84 5.83 -2.34
CA LYS A 157 -4.37 5.66 -3.70
C LYS A 157 -3.29 5.12 -4.64
N ASN A 158 -3.66 4.16 -5.51
CA ASN A 158 -2.79 3.67 -6.57
C ASN A 158 -1.38 3.36 -6.07
N SER A 159 -1.26 2.55 -5.01
CA SER A 159 0.00 2.39 -4.29
C SER A 159 0.22 0.95 -3.86
N ILE A 160 1.50 0.61 -3.77
CA ILE A 160 2.00 -0.71 -3.40
C ILE A 160 2.76 -0.59 -2.09
N PHE A 161 2.35 -1.34 -1.09
CA PHE A 161 3.08 -1.53 0.16
C PHE A 161 3.68 -2.92 0.08
N LEU A 162 4.99 -3.07 0.16
CA LEU A 162 5.61 -4.38 0.29
C LEU A 162 5.56 -4.85 1.75
N LYS A 163 6.06 -6.05 2.01
CA LYS A 163 6.04 -6.70 3.32
C LYS A 163 6.50 -5.77 4.45
N PHE A 164 5.73 -5.72 5.54
CA PHE A 164 5.98 -4.89 6.71
C PHE A 164 6.04 -3.36 6.47
N ALA A 165 5.63 -2.84 5.31
CA ALA A 165 5.60 -1.41 5.07
C ALA A 165 4.49 -0.71 5.89
N LYS A 166 4.79 0.44 6.47
CA LYS A 166 3.93 1.14 7.44
C LYS A 166 3.75 2.60 7.10
N ALA A 167 2.49 3.00 6.95
CA ALA A 167 2.05 4.39 6.97
C ALA A 167 1.07 4.58 8.12
N SER A 168 1.60 4.57 9.35
CA SER A 168 0.79 4.32 10.56
C SER A 168 -0.09 5.49 11.03
N HIS A 169 0.22 6.73 10.65
CA HIS A 169 -0.49 7.90 11.18
C HIS A 169 -0.51 9.08 10.19
N PHE A 170 -1.71 9.58 9.87
CA PHE A 170 -1.93 10.87 9.18
C PHE A 170 -1.15 11.06 7.87
N ALA A 171 -0.91 9.98 7.13
CA ALA A 171 -0.09 10.02 5.92
C ALA A 171 -0.94 10.17 4.64
N TYR A 172 -0.32 10.70 3.59
CA TYR A 172 -0.86 10.63 2.22
C TYR A 172 0.10 9.84 1.34
N VAL A 173 -0.38 8.72 0.80
CA VAL A 173 0.40 7.79 -0.06
C VAL A 173 -0.34 7.64 -1.39
N GLY A 174 -0.02 8.51 -2.34
CA GLY A 174 -0.61 8.50 -3.68
C GLY A 174 0.41 8.10 -4.75
N ASP A 175 0.04 7.20 -5.65
CA ASP A 175 0.87 6.80 -6.81
C ASP A 175 2.30 6.42 -6.40
N SER A 176 2.46 5.59 -5.38
CA SER A 176 3.72 5.35 -4.67
C SER A 176 4.00 3.87 -4.42
N ILE A 177 5.27 3.51 -4.23
CA ILE A 177 5.69 2.18 -3.80
C ILE A 177 6.51 2.31 -2.52
N LEU A 178 6.09 1.62 -1.47
CA LEU A 178 6.84 1.50 -0.21
C LEU A 178 7.47 0.12 -0.16
N GLY A 179 8.80 0.07 -0.13
CA GLY A 179 9.57 -1.15 0.00
C GLY A 179 9.36 -1.85 1.34
N SER A 180 9.99 -3.02 1.48
CA SER A 180 9.85 -3.86 2.66
C SER A 180 10.39 -3.14 3.90
N ASP A 181 9.72 -3.27 5.04
CA ASP A 181 10.11 -2.60 6.30
C ASP A 181 10.24 -1.06 6.20
N VAL A 182 9.57 -0.42 5.22
CA VAL A 182 9.49 1.05 5.18
C VAL A 182 8.62 1.55 6.32
N ASN A 183 9.05 2.61 7.00
CA ASN A 183 8.25 3.26 8.04
C ASN A 183 8.10 4.76 7.76
N LEU A 184 6.87 5.19 7.49
CA LEU A 184 6.55 6.60 7.32
C LEU A 184 6.25 7.23 8.68
N GLY A 185 7.01 8.27 9.04
CA GLY A 185 6.73 9.09 10.20
C GLY A 185 5.36 9.75 10.10
N ALA A 186 4.73 9.99 11.26
CA ALA A 186 3.40 10.57 11.32
C ALA A 186 3.30 11.87 10.51
N GLY A 187 2.26 12.01 9.70
CA GLY A 187 2.09 13.21 8.87
C GLY A 187 2.96 13.25 7.60
N THR A 188 3.64 12.16 7.22
CA THR A 188 4.39 12.12 5.97
C THR A 188 3.48 12.26 4.75
N LYS A 189 3.85 13.10 3.78
CA LYS A 189 3.08 13.33 2.55
C LYS A 189 3.91 13.02 1.32
N LEU A 190 3.42 12.09 0.50
CA LEU A 190 4.00 11.77 -0.80
C LEU A 190 3.22 12.52 -1.89
N ALA A 191 3.69 13.73 -2.24
CA ALA A 191 3.04 14.52 -3.27
C ALA A 191 3.22 13.83 -4.64
N ASN A 192 2.14 13.68 -5.41
CA ASN A 192 2.15 12.91 -6.65
C ASN A 192 1.94 13.73 -7.92
N LEU A 193 1.58 15.01 -7.84
CA LEU A 193 1.26 15.84 -9.01
C LEU A 193 2.09 17.13 -9.03
N LYS A 194 2.76 17.40 -10.15
CA LYS A 194 3.43 18.69 -10.39
C LYS A 194 2.41 19.81 -10.59
N PHE A 195 2.73 21.03 -10.17
CA PHE A 195 1.89 22.21 -10.40
C PHE A 195 1.58 22.46 -11.89
N ASN A 196 2.56 22.24 -12.77
CA ASN A 196 2.40 22.41 -14.21
C ASN A 196 1.61 21.27 -14.89
N ARG A 197 1.20 20.23 -14.13
CA ARG A 197 0.44 19.06 -14.59
C ARG A 197 1.09 18.29 -15.76
N LYS A 198 2.36 18.55 -16.06
CA LYS A 198 3.14 17.79 -17.04
C LYS A 198 3.55 16.44 -16.46
N ASN A 199 3.99 15.54 -17.33
CA ASN A 199 4.50 14.24 -16.90
C ASN A 199 5.65 14.39 -15.88
N ILE A 200 5.72 13.41 -14.98
CA ILE A 200 6.82 13.27 -14.04
C ILE A 200 8.04 12.79 -14.82
N THR A 201 9.15 13.45 -14.55
CA THR A 201 10.45 13.24 -15.20
C THR A 201 11.46 13.07 -14.10
N ILE A 202 12.35 12.10 -14.23
CA ILE A 202 13.39 11.78 -13.26
C ILE A 202 14.73 12.16 -13.87
N VAL A 203 15.53 12.93 -13.14
CA VAL A 203 16.88 13.30 -13.58
C VAL A 203 17.89 12.41 -12.88
N ILE A 204 18.76 11.75 -13.66
CA ILE A 204 19.77 10.82 -13.18
C ILE A 204 21.04 11.03 -13.99
N ASN A 205 22.16 11.40 -13.35
CA ASN A 205 23.43 11.63 -14.03
C ASN A 205 23.31 12.52 -15.28
N ASN A 206 22.58 13.64 -15.15
CA ASN A 206 22.25 14.60 -16.21
C ASN A 206 21.39 14.06 -17.37
N GLU A 207 20.90 12.82 -17.29
CA GLU A 207 19.91 12.29 -18.22
C GLU A 207 18.50 12.48 -17.63
N THR A 208 17.56 12.91 -18.48
CA THR A 208 16.15 13.04 -18.09
C THR A 208 15.34 11.87 -18.62
N ILE A 209 14.75 11.11 -17.70
CA ILE A 209 13.87 9.98 -18.01
C ILE A 209 12.43 10.44 -17.86
N ASN A 210 11.62 10.32 -18.91
CA ASN A 210 10.18 10.54 -18.83
C ASN A 210 9.49 9.27 -18.32
N THR A 211 8.78 9.36 -17.20
CA THR A 211 8.09 8.21 -16.60
C THR A 211 6.84 7.80 -17.39
N GLY A 212 6.30 8.69 -18.22
CA GLY A 212 5.00 8.54 -18.87
C GLY A 212 3.81 8.79 -17.94
N LEU A 213 4.06 9.07 -16.65
CA LEU A 213 3.02 9.26 -15.64
C LEU A 213 2.77 10.76 -15.41
N LYS A 214 1.50 11.19 -15.42
CA LYS A 214 1.12 12.52 -14.91
C LYS A 214 1.15 12.59 -13.38
N LYS A 215 0.93 11.44 -12.73
CA LYS A 215 0.99 11.29 -11.27
C LYS A 215 1.98 10.21 -10.88
N LEU A 216 2.95 10.56 -10.06
CA LEU A 216 3.89 9.64 -9.42
C LEU A 216 4.33 10.32 -8.11
N GLY A 217 4.04 9.67 -6.99
CA GLY A 217 4.46 10.10 -5.67
C GLY A 217 5.92 9.77 -5.45
N ALA A 218 6.18 8.76 -4.62
CA ALA A 218 7.53 8.32 -4.32
C ALA A 218 7.71 6.81 -4.41
N ILE A 219 8.92 6.39 -4.77
CA ILE A 219 9.39 5.01 -4.67
C ILE A 219 10.40 4.98 -3.54
N LEU A 220 10.04 4.32 -2.43
CA LEU A 220 10.93 4.14 -1.28
C LEU A 220 11.42 2.71 -1.29
N GLY A 221 12.74 2.53 -1.37
CA GLY A 221 13.33 1.21 -1.23
C GLY A 221 13.20 0.65 0.17
N ASP A 222 13.53 -0.63 0.33
CA ASP A 222 13.45 -1.37 1.57
C ASP A 222 14.14 -0.63 2.72
N LYS A 223 13.53 -0.67 3.90
CA LYS A 223 14.03 -0.10 5.15
C LYS A 223 14.25 1.41 5.10
N CYS A 224 13.62 2.12 4.16
CA CYS A 224 13.59 3.58 4.20
C CYS A 224 12.72 4.07 5.36
N GLN A 225 13.11 5.19 5.95
CA GLN A 225 12.34 5.82 7.01
C GLN A 225 12.16 7.31 6.74
N THR A 226 10.96 7.81 7.00
CA THR A 226 10.71 9.26 7.02
C THR A 226 10.43 9.70 8.45
N GLY A 227 10.91 10.89 8.80
CA GLY A 227 10.55 11.54 10.04
C GLY A 227 9.13 12.09 9.99
N CYS A 228 8.62 12.48 11.16
CA CYS A 228 7.31 13.10 11.23
C CYS A 228 7.24 14.37 10.38
N ASN A 229 6.11 14.58 9.72
CA ASN A 229 5.84 15.73 8.86
C ASN A 229 6.84 15.95 7.71
N SER A 230 7.55 14.91 7.28
CA SER A 230 8.36 14.99 6.06
C SER A 230 7.48 15.07 4.81
N VAL A 231 7.98 15.71 3.76
CA VAL A 231 7.31 15.80 2.45
C VAL A 231 8.24 15.22 1.39
N LEU A 232 7.72 14.35 0.54
CA LEU A 232 8.45 13.86 -0.63
C LEU A 232 7.78 14.44 -1.87
N GLN A 233 8.57 15.07 -2.74
CA GLN A 233 8.07 15.68 -3.98
C GLN A 233 7.69 14.61 -5.03
N PRO A 234 6.86 14.97 -6.04
CA PRO A 234 6.51 14.05 -7.12
C PRO A 234 7.74 13.51 -7.85
N GLY A 235 7.83 12.18 -7.96
CA GLY A 235 8.97 11.49 -8.56
C GLY A 235 10.19 11.39 -7.66
N THR A 236 10.01 11.34 -6.34
CA THR A 236 11.11 11.04 -5.41
C THR A 236 11.42 9.54 -5.43
N LEU A 237 12.66 9.16 -5.76
CA LEU A 237 13.11 7.76 -5.74
C LEU A 237 14.20 7.61 -4.68
N LEU A 238 13.86 7.07 -3.51
CA LEU A 238 14.80 6.79 -2.43
C LEU A 238 15.29 5.35 -2.54
N GLY A 239 16.58 5.14 -2.76
CA GLY A 239 17.20 3.82 -2.66
C GLY A 239 17.10 3.27 -1.24
N LYS A 240 17.20 1.95 -1.09
CA LYS A 240 17.05 1.24 0.19
C LYS A 240 17.88 1.83 1.33
N LYS A 241 17.38 1.70 2.56
CA LYS A 241 18.03 2.14 3.80
C LYS A 241 18.29 3.66 3.85
N SER A 242 17.49 4.46 3.14
CA SER A 242 17.57 5.92 3.17
C SER A 242 16.66 6.54 4.23
N TYR A 243 16.99 7.76 4.65
CA TYR A 243 16.30 8.48 5.72
C TYR A 243 15.93 9.88 5.28
N VAL A 244 14.69 10.30 5.55
CA VAL A 244 14.28 11.71 5.47
C VAL A 244 14.05 12.22 6.88
N TYR A 245 14.75 13.28 7.28
CA TYR A 245 14.66 13.80 8.65
C TYR A 245 13.28 14.45 8.90
N PRO A 246 12.84 14.53 10.18
CA PRO A 246 11.57 15.15 10.53
C PRO A 246 11.44 16.58 9.97
N GLY A 247 10.26 16.88 9.42
CA GLY A 247 9.95 18.20 8.84
C GLY A 247 10.70 18.54 7.55
N LYS A 248 11.49 17.61 6.98
CA LYS A 248 12.25 17.86 5.75
C LYS A 248 11.49 17.53 4.49
N THR A 249 11.83 18.27 3.44
CA THR A 249 11.34 18.03 2.08
C THR A 249 12.41 17.31 1.28
N CYS A 250 12.10 16.12 0.79
CA CYS A 250 12.91 15.44 -0.21
C CYS A 250 12.50 15.91 -1.60
N GLY A 251 13.47 16.35 -2.40
CA GLY A 251 13.25 16.77 -3.79
C GLY A 251 12.91 15.59 -4.71
N SER A 252 12.46 15.90 -5.93
CA SER A 252 12.29 14.90 -6.99
C SER A 252 13.64 14.39 -7.50
N GLY A 253 13.69 13.14 -7.97
CA GLY A 253 14.90 12.54 -8.54
C GLY A 253 15.32 11.27 -7.81
N PHE A 254 16.47 10.72 -8.22
CA PHE A 254 17.02 9.53 -7.60
C PHE A 254 18.03 9.86 -6.50
N PHE A 255 17.83 9.26 -5.33
CA PHE A 255 18.73 9.32 -4.19
C PHE A 255 19.28 7.90 -3.95
N PRO A 256 20.61 7.70 -3.99
CA PRO A 256 21.21 6.38 -3.81
C PRO A 256 20.89 5.73 -2.46
N PRO A 257 21.05 4.40 -2.33
CA PRO A 257 20.89 3.69 -1.07
C PRO A 257 21.70 4.33 0.07
N GLY A 258 21.13 4.37 1.28
CA GLY A 258 21.78 4.96 2.45
C GLY A 258 21.76 6.49 2.50
N THR A 259 21.06 7.17 1.59
CA THR A 259 20.99 8.64 1.58
C THR A 259 20.30 9.16 2.84
N LYS A 260 20.81 10.28 3.39
CA LYS A 260 20.20 11.00 4.51
C LYS A 260 19.79 12.40 4.03
N VAL A 261 18.50 12.61 3.82
CA VAL A 261 17.92 13.92 3.49
C VAL A 261 17.73 14.69 4.80
N ARG A 262 18.54 15.74 4.97
CA ARG A 262 18.66 16.51 6.20
C ARG A 262 18.11 17.91 6.08
#